data_AF-A0A349LYA2-F1
#
_entry.id   AF-A0A349LYA2-F1
#
_cell.length_a   1.000
_cell.length_b   1.000
_cell.length_c   1.000
_cell.angle_alpha   90.00
_cell.angle_beta   90.00
_cell.angle_gamma   90.00
#
_symmetry.space_group_name_H-M   'P 1'
#
loop_
_entity.id
_entity.type
_entity.pdbx_description
1 polymer ?
#
loop_
_entity_poly.entity_id
_entity_poly.type
_entity_poly.pdbx_seq_one_letter_code
_entity_poly.pdbx_strand_id
1 'polypeptide(L)' 'MPLSAVRTRILNFLQLSHCAYSQHGNQIQTAAALLILDDTALVIERPGKPQRVMPYQKLNLDRLLFLINPQAAAASA' A
#
# COMPACT_ATOMS: atom_id res chain seq x y z
N MET A 1 -6.30 -9.75 -12.81
CA MET A 1 -6.91 -8.43 -12.54
C MET A 1 -6.08 -7.40 -13.29
N PRO A 2 -6.67 -6.49 -14.08
CA PRO A 2 -5.88 -5.44 -14.75
C PRO A 2 -5.26 -4.51 -13.70
N LEU A 3 -4.02 -4.06 -13.94
CA LEU A 3 -3.24 -3.22 -13.02
C LEU A 3 -4.01 -1.95 -12.60
N SER A 4 -4.80 -1.38 -13.52
CA SER A 4 -5.69 -0.25 -13.29
C SER A 4 -6.75 -0.53 -12.22
N ALA A 5 -7.36 -1.71 -12.23
CA ALA A 5 -8.36 -2.09 -11.23
C ALA A 5 -7.74 -2.27 -9.83
N VAL A 6 -6.54 -2.84 -9.76
CA VAL A 6 -5.82 -2.98 -8.49
C VAL A 6 -5.44 -1.62 -7.92
N ARG A 7 -4.95 -0.71 -8.77
CA ARG A 7 -4.63 0.66 -8.38
C ARG A 7 -5.83 1.37 -7.80
N THR A 8 -6.96 1.39 -8.52
CA THR A 8 -8.19 2.04 -8.06
C THR A 8 -8.64 1.46 -6.72
N ARG A 9 -8.55 0.13 -6.54
CA ARG A 9 -8.88 -0.53 -5.28
C ARG A 9 -8.00 -0.07 -4.13
N ILE A 10 -6.68 0.02 -4.33
CA ILE A 10 -5.73 0.49 -3.32
C ILE A 10 -6.01 1.97 -2.98
N LEU A 11 -6.14 2.83 -3.99
CA LEU A 11 -6.36 4.27 -3.79
C LEU A 11 -7.67 4.55 -3.04
N ASN A 12 -8.76 3.89 -3.43
CA ASN A 12 -10.05 3.99 -2.72
C ASN A 12 -9.91 3.58 -1.24
N PHE A 13 -9.19 2.50 -0.98
CA PHE A 13 -8.97 2.04 0.39
C PHE A 13 -8.12 3.02 1.21
N LEU A 14 -7.05 3.59 0.63
CA LEU A 14 -6.24 4.61 1.30
C LEU A 14 -7.06 5.86 1.62
N GLN A 15 -7.93 6.28 0.70
CA GLN A 15 -8.82 7.42 0.88
C GLN A 15 -9.84 7.16 2.00
N LEU A 16 -10.48 5.98 2.02
CA LEU A 16 -11.39 5.56 3.10
C LEU A 16 -10.70 5.44 4.46
N SER A 17 -9.41 5.05 4.45
CA SER A 17 -8.60 4.93 5.67
C SER A 17 -7.96 6.25 6.11
N HIS A 18 -8.30 7.36 5.44
CA HIS A 18 -7.75 8.70 5.67
C HIS A 18 -6.21 8.73 5.66
N CYS A 19 -5.60 7.85 4.87
CA CYS A 19 -4.15 7.75 4.74
C CYS A 19 -3.69 8.81 3.74
N ALA A 20 -2.78 9.70 4.15
CA ALA A 20 -2.16 10.66 3.25
C ALA A 20 -1.24 9.94 2.26
N TYR A 21 -1.45 10.17 0.96
CA TYR A 21 -0.63 9.61 -0.10
C TYR A 21 -0.45 10.58 -1.27
N SER A 22 0.60 10.36 -2.05
CA SER A 22 0.82 10.97 -3.37
C SER A 22 1.05 9.86 -4.40
N GLN A 23 0.67 10.11 -5.66
CA GLN A 23 0.77 9.13 -6.73
C GLN A 23 1.66 9.64 -7.86
N HIS A 24 2.59 8.80 -8.30
CA HIS A 24 3.49 9.07 -9.41
C HIS A 24 3.56 7.83 -10.32
N GLY A 25 2.78 7.81 -11.41
CA GLY A 25 2.71 6.68 -12.32
C GLY A 25 2.22 5.39 -11.64
N ASN A 26 3.09 4.38 -11.57
CA ASN A 26 2.83 3.10 -10.89
C ASN A 26 3.25 3.10 -9.42
N GLN A 27 3.63 4.24 -8.87
CA GLN A 27 4.06 4.38 -7.50
C GLN A 27 3.03 5.16 -6.68
N ILE A 28 2.83 4.74 -5.44
CA ILE A 28 2.03 5.44 -4.43
C ILE A 28 2.94 5.64 -3.21
N GLN A 29 3.27 6.89 -2.93
CA GLN A 29 4.08 7.27 -1.78
C GLN A 29 3.17 7.63 -0.61
N THR A 30 3.35 6.97 0.52
CA THR A 30 2.74 7.36 1.81
C THR A 30 3.79 7.96 2.74
N ALA A 31 3.37 8.42 3.91
CA ALA A 31 4.28 8.96 4.91
C ALA A 31 5.34 7.95 5.40
N ALA A 32 5.04 6.64 5.37
CA ALA A 32 5.90 5.61 5.95
C ALA A 32 6.34 4.51 4.97
N ALA A 33 5.83 4.53 3.73
CA ALA A 33 6.13 3.50 2.74
C ALA A 33 6.03 4.02 1.30
N LEU A 34 6.77 3.39 0.40
CA LEU A 34 6.58 3.49 -1.03
C LEU A 34 5.93 2.18 -1.52
N LEU A 35 4.83 2.32 -2.24
CA LEU A 35 4.10 1.22 -2.87
C LEU A 35 4.37 1.26 -4.38
N ILE A 36 4.89 0.17 -4.94
CA ILE A 36 5.16 0.05 -6.37
C ILE A 36 4.22 -1.02 -6.92
N LEU A 37 3.37 -0.63 -7.86
CA LEU A 37 2.47 -1.54 -8.57
C LEU A 37 3.24 -2.19 -9.71
N ASP A 38 3.57 -3.46 -9.54
CA ASP A 38 4.18 -4.32 -10.55
C ASP A 38 3.10 -5.18 -11.24
N ASP A 39 3.43 -5.88 -12.31
CA ASP A 39 2.47 -6.61 -13.15
C ASP A 39 1.71 -7.69 -12.37
N THR A 40 2.35 -8.31 -11.38
CA THR A 40 1.79 -9.47 -10.65
C THR A 40 1.63 -9.24 -9.15
N ALA A 41 2.25 -8.20 -8.60
CA ALA A 41 2.32 -7.98 -7.17
C ALA A 41 2.43 -6.50 -6.80
N LEU A 42 2.06 -6.20 -5.55
CA LEU A 42 2.37 -4.95 -4.89
C LEU A 42 3.70 -5.09 -4.18
N VAL A 43 4.65 -4.23 -4.52
CA VAL A 43 5.93 -4.12 -3.81
C VAL A 43 5.82 -3.00 -2.79
N ILE A 44 6.27 -3.26 -1.57
CA ILE A 44 6.19 -2.34 -0.43
C ILE A 44 7.60 -2.11 0.08
N GLU A 45 8.05 -0.87 -0.02
CA GLU A 45 9.34 -0.42 0.47
C GLU A 45 9.14 0.49 1.68
N ARG A 46 9.93 0.27 2.71
CA ARG A 46 9.87 1.05 3.95
C ARG A 46 11.29 1.37 4.41
N PRO A 47 11.55 2.57 4.94
CA PRO A 47 12.87 2.95 5.39
C PRO A 47 13.36 1.99 6.48
N GLY A 48 14.58 1.47 6.32
CA GLY A 48 15.22 0.55 7.28
C GLY A 48 14.60 -0.84 7.39
N LYS A 49 13.67 -1.23 6.51
CA LYS A 49 13.07 -2.57 6.49
C LYS A 49 13.26 -3.23 5.12
N PRO A 50 13.34 -4.57 5.08
CA PRO A 50 13.41 -5.27 3.80
C PRO A 50 12.16 -5.00 2.96
N GLN A 51 12.38 -4.93 1.64
CA GLN A 51 11.32 -4.85 0.66
C GLN A 51 10.37 -6.03 0.83
N ARG A 52 9.07 -5.77 0.73
CA ARG A 52 8.04 -6.79 0.86
C ARG A 52 7.22 -6.88 -0.41
N VAL A 53 7.13 -8.09 -0.96
CA VAL A 53 6.31 -8.37 -2.13
C VAL A 53 5.00 -9.03 -1.68
N MET A 54 3.88 -8.51 -2.17
CA MET A 54 2.54 -9.03 -1.90
C MET A 54 1.81 -9.30 -3.22
N PRO A 55 1.67 -10.58 -3.62
CA PRO A 55 0.93 -10.95 -4.83
C PRO A 55 -0.51 -10.44 -4.77
N TYR A 56 -1.05 -9.98 -5.90
CA TYR A 56 -2.41 -9.42 -5.92
C TYR A 56 -3.50 -10.41 -5.51
N GLN A 57 -3.29 -11.70 -5.77
CA GLN A 57 -4.17 -12.78 -5.32
C GLN A 57 -4.24 -12.90 -3.79
N LYS A 58 -3.20 -12.45 -3.08
CA LYS A 58 -3.09 -12.47 -1.61
C LYS A 58 -3.10 -11.05 -1.02
N LEU A 59 -3.52 -10.05 -1.80
CA LEU A 59 -3.55 -8.66 -1.37
C LEU A 59 -4.60 -8.47 -0.28
N ASN A 60 -4.12 -8.29 0.94
CA ASN A 60 -4.93 -7.95 2.10
C ASN A 60 -4.70 -6.47 2.43
N LEU A 61 -5.77 -5.66 2.32
CA LEU A 61 -5.70 -4.21 2.45
C LEU A 61 -5.54 -3.77 3.91
N ASP A 62 -6.12 -4.48 4.87
CA ASP A 62 -5.89 -4.22 6.31
C ASP A 62 -4.42 -4.41 6.67
N ARG A 63 -3.83 -5.51 6.18
CA ARG A 63 -2.40 -5.77 6.34
C ARG A 63 -1.56 -4.70 5.65
N LEU A 64 -1.99 -4.23 4.48
CA LEU A 64 -1.32 -3.12 3.78
C LEU A 64 -1.36 -1.85 4.65
N LEU A 65 -2.52 -1.48 5.20
CA LEU A 65 -2.68 -0.31 6.06
C LEU A 65 -1.75 -0.36 7.27
N PHE A 66 -1.70 -1.51 7.95
CA PHE A 66 -0.80 -1.72 9.08
C PHE A 66 0.69 -1.51 8.70
N LEU A 67 1.07 -1.85 7.47
CA LEU A 67 2.46 -1.70 7.02
C LEU A 67 2.84 -0.26 6.68
N ILE A 68 1.88 0.55 6.22
CA ILE A 68 2.11 1.88 5.63
C ILE A 68 1.59 3.04 6.48
N ASN A 69 0.81 2.75 7.53
CA ASN A 69 0.29 3.73 8.46
C ASN A 69 0.65 3.33 9.91
N PRO A 70 1.78 3.81 10.45
CA PRO A 70 2.19 3.50 11.81
C PRO A 70 1.23 4.05 12.89
N GLN A 71 0.45 5.10 12.59
CA GLN A 71 -0.56 5.61 13.53
C GLN A 71 -1.77 4.66 13.65
N ALA A 72 -2.15 3.97 12.58
CA ALA A 72 -3.19 2.93 12.64
C ALA A 72 -2.75 1.71 13.47
N ALA A 73 -1.44 1.41 13.50
CA ALA A 73 -0.87 0.35 14.33
C ALA A 73 -0.83 0.72 15.83
N ALA A 74 -0.79 2.02 16.18
CA ALA A 74 -0.77 2.49 17.56
C ALA A 74 -2.18 2.62 18.18
N ALA A 75 -3.22 2.83 17.37
CA ALA A 75 -4.60 2.98 17.84
C ALA A 75 -5.31 1.65 18.19
N SER A 76 -4.62 0.51 18.04
CA SER A 76 -5.13 -0.84 18.32
C SER A 76 -4.38 -1.56 19.45
N ALA A 77 -3.62 -0.82 20.26
CA ALA A 77 -2.87 -1.30 21.42
C ALA A 77 -3.49 -0.82 22.75
#